data_AF-A0A135UFG9-F1
#
_entry.id   AF-A0A135UFG9-F1
#
_cell.length_a   1.000
_cell.length_b   1.000
_cell.length_c   1.000
_cell.angle_alpha   90.00
_cell.angle_beta   90.00
_cell.angle_gamma   90.00
#
_symmetry.space_group_name_H-M   'P 1'
#
loop_
_entity.id
_entity.type
_entity.pdbx_description
1 polymer ?
#
loop_
_entity_poly.entity_id
_entity_poly.type
_entity_poly.pdbx_seq_one_letter_code
_entity_poly.pdbx_strand_id
1 'polypeptide(L)'
;MGSQIEQRLYILDTDLSHPPQSRRGRILSCLTDASDLRTVVDNMVNLPDGIVIDHAKGHMYWTNMGSSFKSNDGSIERANLDGSNRQIIVSAGTVGVFTPKQITIAKQSMKLYWCDREGMKVMRSNFDGSDVEVLVSTGDTDEERVDQRRWCVGIAVDEQKNVFYWTQKGPSKGNQGRIFRAPIHASFEDRLHQVEMVIGELPEPIDLDIDEESGALYWTDRGDPPAGNSLNRAMMPDGEKHETLAIRLHETIGLSLDQREGLAYVTDLAGGVYSVDTKTYKKTVLFSELGDITGIAVV
;
A
#
# COMPACT_ATOMS: atom_id res chain seq x y z
N MET A 1 23.66 6.24 -28.42
CA MET A 1 23.37 6.59 -27.02
C MET A 1 21.87 6.36 -26.86
N GLY A 2 21.46 5.21 -26.33
CA GLY A 2 20.05 5.00 -26.01
C GLY A 2 19.72 5.93 -24.85
N SER A 3 18.63 6.69 -24.96
CA SER A 3 18.11 7.42 -23.81
C SER A 3 17.84 6.39 -22.71
N GLN A 4 18.61 6.43 -21.62
CA GLN A 4 18.17 5.82 -20.38
C GLN A 4 16.82 6.47 -20.09
N ILE A 5 15.76 5.66 -20.06
CA ILE A 5 14.48 6.13 -19.56
C ILE A 5 14.74 6.48 -18.09
N GLU A 6 14.65 7.76 -17.76
CA GLU A 6 14.92 8.22 -16.40
C GLU A 6 13.78 7.73 -15.50
N GLN A 7 14.13 6.89 -14.54
CA GLN A 7 13.20 6.25 -13.61
C GLN A 7 12.54 7.30 -12.71
N ARG A 8 11.24 7.15 -12.45
CA ARG A 8 10.48 8.13 -11.66
C ARG A 8 9.80 7.52 -10.46
N LEU A 9 9.68 8.30 -9.41
CA LEU A 9 8.79 8.04 -8.29
C LEU A 9 7.46 8.75 -8.53
N TYR A 10 6.38 8.14 -8.08
CA TYR A 10 5.05 8.72 -7.93
C TYR A 10 4.68 8.65 -6.46
N ILE A 11 4.46 9.81 -5.85
CA ILE A 11 4.34 9.98 -4.41
C ILE A 11 2.97 10.57 -4.10
N LEU A 12 2.19 9.89 -3.27
CA LEU A 12 0.82 10.28 -2.96
C LEU A 12 0.79 11.02 -1.62
N ASP A 13 0.29 12.25 -1.67
CA ASP A 13 0.04 13.13 -0.52
C ASP A 13 -1.46 13.19 -0.24
N THR A 14 -1.86 12.73 0.95
CA THR A 14 -3.26 12.64 1.37
C THR A 14 -3.78 13.94 2.00
N ASP A 15 -2.89 14.86 2.34
CA ASP A 15 -3.19 16.18 2.92
C ASP A 15 -4.01 16.12 4.22
N LEU A 16 -3.72 15.14 5.09
CA LEU A 16 -4.44 14.89 6.35
C LEU A 16 -4.25 15.97 7.41
N SER A 17 -3.13 16.69 7.38
CA SER A 17 -2.77 17.77 8.31
C SER A 17 -3.68 19.01 8.17
N HIS A 18 -4.36 19.16 7.03
CA HIS A 18 -5.34 20.22 6.85
C HIS A 18 -6.75 19.84 7.37
N PRO A 19 -7.57 20.83 7.79
CA PRO A 19 -8.96 20.61 8.15
C PRO A 19 -9.75 19.90 7.04
N PRO A 20 -10.71 19.02 7.36
CA PRO A 20 -11.42 18.19 6.37
C PRO A 20 -11.97 18.94 5.15
N GLN A 21 -12.51 20.15 5.31
CA GLN A 21 -13.09 20.92 4.20
C GLN A 21 -12.04 21.51 3.25
N SER A 22 -10.82 21.72 3.73
CA SER A 22 -9.72 22.33 2.98
C SER A 22 -8.73 21.31 2.40
N ARG A 23 -8.88 20.01 2.71
CA ARG A 23 -7.96 18.97 2.21
C ARG A 23 -7.93 18.91 0.69
N ARG A 24 -6.73 18.93 0.12
CA ARG A 24 -6.46 18.83 -1.31
C ARG A 24 -5.28 17.90 -1.51
N GLY A 25 -5.56 16.60 -1.47
CA GLY A 25 -4.58 15.57 -1.80
C GLY A 25 -4.06 15.73 -3.23
N ARG A 26 -2.90 15.13 -3.49
CA ARG A 26 -2.19 15.24 -4.77
C ARG A 26 -1.26 14.05 -4.99
N ILE A 27 -0.91 13.83 -6.26
CA ILE A 27 0.14 12.91 -6.67
C ILE A 27 1.28 13.74 -7.25
N LEU A 28 2.46 13.60 -6.66
CA LEU A 28 3.71 14.20 -7.08
C LEU A 28 4.54 13.18 -7.86
N SER A 29 5.46 13.65 -8.70
CA SER A 29 6.46 12.79 -9.33
C SER A 29 7.81 13.46 -9.39
N CYS A 30 8.88 12.72 -9.11
CA CYS A 30 10.26 13.16 -9.24
C CYS A 30 11.12 12.04 -9.85
N LEU A 31 12.35 12.36 -10.22
CA LEU A 31 13.38 11.36 -10.49
C LEU A 31 13.77 10.64 -9.19
N THR A 32 14.41 9.47 -9.31
CA THR A 32 14.83 8.66 -8.15
C THR A 32 15.93 9.31 -7.29
N ASP A 33 16.59 10.35 -7.80
CA ASP A 33 17.52 11.22 -7.07
C ASP A 33 16.85 12.45 -6.44
N ALA A 34 15.51 12.47 -6.39
CA ALA A 34 14.66 13.56 -5.90
C ALA A 34 14.64 14.84 -6.76
N SER A 35 15.31 14.86 -7.91
CA SER A 35 15.25 15.99 -8.83
C SER A 35 13.98 15.98 -9.70
N ASP A 36 13.70 17.08 -10.42
CA ASP A 36 12.54 17.24 -11.29
C ASP A 36 11.18 16.92 -10.61
N LEU A 37 11.01 17.38 -9.37
CA LEU A 37 9.75 17.26 -8.65
C LEU A 37 8.66 18.10 -9.32
N ARG A 38 7.53 17.45 -9.63
CA ARG A 38 6.34 18.07 -10.24
C ARG A 38 5.06 17.50 -9.68
N THR A 39 3.98 18.29 -9.72
CA THR A 39 2.62 17.81 -9.46
C THR A 39 2.04 17.18 -10.71
N VAL A 40 1.47 15.98 -10.59
CA VAL A 40 0.87 15.21 -11.68
C VAL A 40 -0.65 15.23 -11.60
N VAL A 41 -1.19 15.05 -10.39
CA VAL A 41 -2.62 15.18 -10.09
C VAL A 41 -2.76 16.04 -8.85
N ASP A 42 -3.73 16.94 -8.83
CA ASP A 42 -4.03 17.79 -7.69
C ASP A 42 -5.52 17.81 -7.35
N ASN A 43 -5.87 18.60 -6.33
CA ASN A 43 -7.25 18.87 -5.93
C ASN A 43 -8.07 17.59 -5.63
N MET A 44 -7.43 16.57 -5.07
CA MET A 44 -8.09 15.32 -4.71
C MET A 44 -8.77 15.49 -3.34
N VAL A 45 -10.10 15.44 -3.32
CA VAL A 45 -10.90 15.76 -2.12
C VAL A 45 -11.40 14.52 -1.36
N ASN A 46 -11.17 13.32 -1.88
CA ASN A 46 -11.70 12.06 -1.34
C ASN A 46 -10.64 11.24 -0.60
N LEU A 47 -9.71 11.92 0.06
CA LEU A 47 -8.67 11.32 0.91
C LEU A 47 -7.91 10.19 0.18
N PRO A 48 -7.10 10.53 -0.83
CA PRO A 48 -6.33 9.52 -1.55
C PRO A 48 -5.32 8.84 -0.60
N ASP A 49 -4.96 7.58 -0.83
CA ASP A 49 -4.10 6.82 0.10
C ASP A 49 -3.02 5.97 -0.59
N GLY A 50 -3.37 4.79 -1.10
CA GLY A 50 -2.44 3.89 -1.78
C GLY A 50 -2.32 4.19 -3.27
N ILE A 51 -1.15 3.90 -3.86
CA ILE A 51 -0.86 4.10 -5.29
C ILE A 51 -0.06 2.94 -5.86
N VAL A 52 -0.34 2.53 -7.10
CA VAL A 52 0.42 1.53 -7.84
C VAL A 52 0.49 1.88 -9.33
N ILE A 53 1.55 1.45 -10.01
CA ILE A 53 1.77 1.70 -11.44
C ILE A 53 1.70 0.40 -12.26
N ASP A 54 0.91 0.43 -13.33
CA ASP A 54 1.01 -0.52 -14.44
C ASP A 54 2.03 -0.01 -15.45
N HIS A 55 3.27 -0.49 -15.34
CA HIS A 55 4.36 -0.11 -16.24
C HIS A 55 4.08 -0.50 -17.70
N ALA A 56 3.33 -1.58 -17.95
CA ALA A 56 3.10 -2.08 -19.30
C ALA A 56 2.17 -1.15 -20.08
N LYS A 57 1.20 -0.52 -19.40
CA LYS A 57 0.23 0.39 -20.03
C LYS A 57 0.48 1.87 -19.72
N GLY A 58 1.40 2.20 -18.82
CA GLY A 58 1.66 3.58 -18.42
C GLY A 58 0.48 4.21 -17.68
N HIS A 59 -0.15 3.44 -16.78
CA HIS A 59 -1.24 3.93 -15.94
C HIS A 59 -0.86 3.89 -14.47
N MET A 60 -1.28 4.92 -13.74
CA MET A 60 -1.30 4.91 -12.28
C MET A 60 -2.71 4.64 -11.78
N TYR A 61 -2.81 3.88 -10.69
CA TYR A 61 -4.04 3.59 -9.97
C TYR A 61 -3.87 4.03 -8.53
N TRP A 62 -4.89 4.63 -7.94
CA TRP A 62 -4.86 4.98 -6.53
C TRP A 62 -6.22 4.77 -5.87
N THR A 63 -6.18 4.55 -4.56
CA THR A 63 -7.37 4.41 -3.72
C THR A 63 -7.75 5.75 -3.12
N ASN A 64 -9.05 5.95 -2.94
CA ASN A 64 -9.64 7.09 -2.25
C ASN A 64 -10.45 6.55 -1.07
N MET A 65 -10.12 6.99 0.15
CA MET A 65 -10.82 6.56 1.37
C MET A 65 -12.24 7.11 1.49
N GLY A 66 -12.64 8.02 0.60
CA GLY A 66 -13.98 8.60 0.56
C GLY A 66 -14.05 9.98 1.22
N SER A 67 -15.25 10.44 1.52
CA SER A 67 -15.45 11.76 2.15
C SER A 67 -15.03 11.78 3.63
N SER A 68 -15.01 10.62 4.30
CA SER A 68 -14.52 10.44 5.66
C SER A 68 -14.26 8.97 5.96
N PHE A 69 -13.53 8.68 7.04
CA PHE A 69 -13.32 7.30 7.52
C PHE A 69 -14.61 6.59 8.00
N LYS A 70 -15.75 7.28 8.02
CA LYS A 70 -17.05 6.72 8.42
C LYS A 70 -18.03 6.61 7.25
N SER A 71 -17.63 7.09 6.07
CA SER A 71 -18.47 7.14 4.90
C SER A 71 -18.19 5.92 4.03
N ASN A 72 -19.24 5.20 3.62
CA ASN A 72 -19.13 4.08 2.69
C ASN A 72 -19.13 4.57 1.23
N ASP A 73 -18.19 5.46 0.91
CA ASP A 73 -18.07 6.13 -0.39
C ASP A 73 -16.64 6.09 -0.95
N GLY A 74 -15.85 5.10 -0.50
CA GLY A 74 -14.54 4.80 -1.05
C GLY A 74 -14.57 4.48 -2.54
N SER A 75 -13.47 4.77 -3.23
CA SER A 75 -13.36 4.56 -4.68
C SER A 75 -11.92 4.26 -5.10
N ILE A 76 -11.75 3.82 -6.35
CA ILE A 76 -10.45 3.64 -6.98
C ILE A 76 -10.47 4.36 -8.32
N GLU A 77 -9.41 5.11 -8.57
CA GLU A 77 -9.24 5.89 -9.79
C GLU A 77 -7.97 5.47 -10.54
N ARG A 78 -7.93 5.81 -11.83
CA ARG A 78 -6.80 5.59 -12.72
C ARG A 78 -6.53 6.86 -13.53
N ALA A 79 -5.28 7.13 -13.85
CA ALA A 79 -4.90 8.10 -14.87
C ALA A 79 -3.64 7.63 -15.63
N ASN A 80 -3.32 8.29 -16.73
CA ASN A 80 -2.01 8.17 -17.37
C ASN A 80 -0.92 8.72 -16.43
N LEU A 81 0.33 8.31 -16.63
CA LEU A 81 1.47 8.79 -15.83
C LEU A 81 1.70 10.32 -15.87
N ASP A 82 1.14 11.02 -16.84
CA ASP A 82 1.17 12.50 -16.93
C ASP A 82 -0.06 13.17 -16.27
N GLY A 83 -0.93 12.40 -15.63
CA GLY A 83 -2.16 12.88 -14.99
C GLY A 83 -3.37 12.99 -15.93
N SER A 84 -3.17 12.80 -17.24
CA SER A 84 -4.27 12.84 -18.22
C SER A 84 -5.15 11.58 -18.14
N ASN A 85 -6.33 11.64 -18.77
CA ASN A 85 -7.29 10.52 -18.83
C ASN A 85 -7.65 9.93 -17.45
N ARG A 86 -7.84 10.82 -16.46
CA ARG A 86 -8.31 10.47 -15.12
C ARG A 86 -9.73 9.89 -15.18
N GLN A 87 -9.91 8.71 -14.60
CA GLN A 87 -11.17 7.95 -14.61
C GLN A 87 -11.40 7.27 -13.26
N ILE A 88 -12.66 7.22 -12.82
CA ILE A 88 -13.08 6.36 -11.72
C ILE A 88 -13.29 4.95 -12.29
N ILE A 89 -12.57 3.97 -11.76
CA ILE A 89 -12.70 2.56 -12.17
C ILE A 89 -13.53 1.75 -11.18
N VAL A 90 -13.43 2.05 -9.88
CA VAL A 90 -14.33 1.51 -8.85
C VAL A 90 -15.09 2.67 -8.24
N SER A 91 -16.41 2.68 -8.41
CA SER A 91 -17.27 3.82 -8.04
C SER A 91 -17.60 3.84 -6.56
N ALA A 92 -17.83 5.03 -6.01
CA ALA A 92 -18.38 5.20 -4.67
C ALA A 92 -19.69 4.41 -4.50
N GLY A 93 -19.85 3.75 -3.36
CA GLY A 93 -21.00 2.87 -3.09
C GLY A 93 -20.87 1.46 -3.69
N THR A 94 -19.74 1.10 -4.30
CA THR A 94 -19.45 -0.29 -4.66
C THR A 94 -19.45 -1.16 -3.40
N VAL A 95 -20.16 -2.29 -3.43
CA VAL A 95 -20.31 -3.17 -2.27
C VAL A 95 -18.95 -3.65 -1.76
N GLY A 96 -18.70 -3.49 -0.46
CA GLY A 96 -17.46 -3.89 0.20
C GLY A 96 -16.32 -2.87 0.11
N VAL A 97 -16.47 -1.80 -0.68
CA VAL A 97 -15.46 -0.73 -0.84
C VAL A 97 -15.87 0.47 0.00
N PHE A 98 -15.41 0.46 1.25
CA PHE A 98 -15.71 1.47 2.26
C PHE A 98 -14.60 2.53 2.30
N THR A 99 -13.38 2.10 2.58
CA THR A 99 -12.19 2.94 2.79
C THR A 99 -10.93 2.22 2.28
N PRO A 100 -10.82 2.03 0.96
CA PRO A 100 -9.70 1.30 0.37
C PRO A 100 -8.37 1.97 0.75
N LYS A 101 -7.34 1.15 1.01
CA LYS A 101 -5.99 1.54 1.45
C LYS A 101 -4.96 1.14 0.42
N GLN A 102 -3.92 0.41 0.79
CA GLN A 102 -2.86 0.05 -0.13
C GLN A 102 -3.38 -0.89 -1.21
N ILE A 103 -2.84 -0.69 -2.41
CA ILE A 103 -3.26 -1.33 -3.65
C ILE A 103 -2.03 -1.87 -4.38
N THR A 104 -2.15 -3.04 -4.97
CA THR A 104 -1.09 -3.66 -5.76
C THR A 104 -1.66 -4.28 -7.04
N ILE A 105 -0.77 -4.65 -7.96
CA ILE A 105 -1.09 -5.27 -9.24
C ILE A 105 -0.55 -6.70 -9.26
N ALA A 106 -1.44 -7.65 -9.53
CA ALA A 106 -1.07 -8.99 -9.97
C ALA A 106 -0.92 -9.00 -11.50
N LYS A 107 0.32 -9.06 -11.98
CA LYS A 107 0.69 -8.78 -13.38
C LYS A 107 0.25 -9.87 -14.35
N GLN A 108 0.32 -11.13 -13.95
CA GLN A 108 -0.01 -12.28 -14.80
C GLN A 108 -1.52 -12.40 -14.97
N SER A 109 -2.28 -12.26 -13.88
CA SER A 109 -3.74 -12.33 -13.88
C SER A 109 -4.42 -11.01 -14.27
N MET A 110 -3.68 -9.91 -14.38
CA MET A 110 -4.17 -8.57 -14.74
C MET A 110 -5.26 -8.07 -13.78
N LYS A 111 -5.01 -8.25 -12.48
CA LYS A 111 -5.95 -7.91 -11.40
C LYS A 111 -5.36 -6.85 -10.46
N LEU A 112 -6.19 -5.91 -10.03
CA LEU A 112 -5.90 -5.01 -8.92
C LEU A 112 -6.29 -5.69 -7.62
N TYR A 113 -5.47 -5.59 -6.59
CA TYR A 113 -5.78 -6.06 -5.23
C TYR A 113 -5.65 -4.89 -4.26
N TRP A 114 -6.57 -4.76 -3.32
CA TRP A 114 -6.49 -3.75 -2.27
C TRP A 114 -7.05 -4.26 -0.96
N CYS A 115 -6.59 -3.66 0.13
CA CYS A 115 -7.20 -3.82 1.43
C CYS A 115 -8.18 -2.67 1.72
N ASP A 116 -9.21 -2.96 2.50
CA ASP A 116 -10.18 -1.97 3.00
C ASP A 116 -10.17 -1.95 4.53
N ARG A 117 -9.83 -0.79 5.11
CA ARG A 117 -9.58 -0.66 6.55
C ARG A 117 -10.87 -0.76 7.35
N GLU A 118 -11.79 0.18 7.14
CA GLU A 118 -13.09 0.21 7.81
C GLU A 118 -14.11 -0.77 7.22
N GLY A 119 -13.91 -1.21 5.98
CA GLY A 119 -14.64 -2.32 5.36
C GLY A 119 -14.20 -3.68 5.89
N MET A 120 -13.02 -3.79 6.51
CA MET A 120 -12.44 -5.00 7.10
C MET A 120 -12.30 -6.14 6.07
N LYS A 121 -11.80 -5.81 4.88
CA LYS A 121 -11.76 -6.74 3.73
C LYS A 121 -10.45 -6.70 2.97
N VAL A 122 -10.18 -7.80 2.29
CA VAL A 122 -9.23 -7.87 1.17
C VAL A 122 -10.04 -8.10 -0.09
N MET A 123 -9.76 -7.31 -1.13
CA MET A 123 -10.58 -7.21 -2.32
C MET A 123 -9.72 -7.30 -3.58
N ARG A 124 -10.33 -7.65 -4.72
CA ARG A 124 -9.71 -7.50 -6.05
C ARG A 124 -10.71 -7.14 -7.13
N SER A 125 -10.20 -6.71 -8.29
CA SER A 125 -10.98 -6.48 -9.51
C SER A 125 -10.11 -6.60 -10.77
N ASN A 126 -10.73 -6.57 -11.95
CA ASN A 126 -10.03 -6.28 -13.20
C ASN A 126 -9.50 -4.84 -13.20
N PHE A 127 -8.51 -4.53 -14.06
CA PHE A 127 -7.95 -3.17 -14.18
C PHE A 127 -8.96 -2.08 -14.58
N ASP A 128 -10.07 -2.46 -15.20
CA ASP A 128 -11.17 -1.54 -15.54
C ASP A 128 -12.20 -1.39 -14.40
N GLY A 129 -11.97 -2.07 -13.27
CA GLY A 129 -12.85 -2.07 -12.10
C GLY A 129 -14.03 -3.03 -12.18
N SER A 130 -14.15 -3.83 -13.25
CA SER A 130 -15.13 -4.92 -13.31
C SER A 130 -14.74 -6.10 -12.42
N ASP A 131 -15.70 -6.97 -12.11
CA ASP A 131 -15.52 -8.17 -11.29
C ASP A 131 -14.90 -7.88 -9.90
N VAL A 132 -15.43 -6.87 -9.21
CA VAL A 132 -15.06 -6.60 -7.81
C VAL A 132 -15.46 -7.80 -6.95
N GLU A 133 -14.48 -8.39 -6.28
CA GLU A 133 -14.61 -9.62 -5.48
C GLU A 133 -14.06 -9.39 -4.08
N VAL A 134 -14.81 -9.83 -3.07
CA VAL A 134 -14.32 -9.95 -1.69
C VAL A 134 -13.52 -11.24 -1.55
N LEU A 135 -12.25 -11.15 -1.19
CA LEU A 135 -11.39 -12.31 -0.99
C LEU A 135 -11.39 -12.78 0.45
N VAL A 136 -11.36 -11.84 1.39
CA VAL A 136 -11.36 -12.07 2.84
C VAL A 136 -12.29 -11.04 3.47
N SER A 137 -13.11 -11.47 4.44
CA SER A 137 -13.89 -10.58 5.31
C SER A 137 -13.53 -10.88 6.75
N THR A 138 -13.02 -9.88 7.49
CA THR A 138 -12.71 -10.00 8.91
C THR A 138 -13.74 -9.29 9.78
N GLY A 139 -14.85 -8.81 9.20
CA GLY A 139 -15.97 -8.19 9.89
C GLY A 139 -16.91 -7.47 8.90
N ASP A 140 -18.12 -7.19 9.36
CA ASP A 140 -19.18 -6.58 8.55
C ASP A 140 -20.05 -5.56 9.29
N THR A 141 -19.93 -5.45 10.63
CA THR A 141 -20.77 -4.52 11.43
C THR A 141 -19.99 -3.30 11.92
N ASP A 142 -20.74 -2.25 12.32
CA ASP A 142 -20.17 -1.05 12.92
C ASP A 142 -19.50 -1.33 14.27
N GLU A 143 -20.02 -2.28 15.06
CA GLU A 143 -19.42 -2.71 16.32
C GLU A 143 -18.08 -3.42 16.11
N GLU A 144 -18.00 -4.29 15.10
CA GLU A 144 -16.76 -4.98 14.74
C GLU A 144 -15.70 -4.01 14.22
N ARG A 145 -16.11 -2.96 13.50
CA ARG A 145 -15.20 -1.95 12.93
C ARG A 145 -14.39 -1.20 13.99
N VAL A 146 -14.84 -1.16 15.25
CA VAL A 146 -14.10 -0.54 16.35
C VAL A 146 -12.84 -1.34 16.70
N ASP A 147 -12.82 -2.64 16.43
CA ASP A 147 -11.67 -3.49 16.68
C ASP A 147 -10.61 -3.34 15.57
N GLN A 148 -9.59 -2.52 15.84
CA GLN A 148 -8.48 -2.25 14.90
C GLN A 148 -7.70 -3.50 14.50
N ARG A 149 -7.86 -4.62 15.22
CA ARG A 149 -7.26 -5.90 14.83
C ARG A 149 -7.94 -6.49 13.59
N ARG A 150 -9.12 -6.00 13.20
CA ARG A 150 -9.85 -6.40 11.98
C ARG A 150 -9.57 -5.48 10.78
N TRP A 151 -8.75 -4.45 10.96
CA TRP A 151 -8.45 -3.50 9.90
C TRP A 151 -7.37 -4.03 8.96
N CYS A 152 -7.75 -4.35 7.73
CA CYS A 152 -6.84 -4.71 6.64
C CYS A 152 -6.23 -3.44 6.02
N VAL A 153 -4.92 -3.41 5.75
CA VAL A 153 -4.25 -2.19 5.25
C VAL A 153 -3.33 -2.42 4.05
N GLY A 154 -2.26 -3.20 4.22
CA GLY A 154 -1.25 -3.51 3.21
C GLY A 154 -1.59 -4.77 2.46
N ILE A 155 -1.11 -4.89 1.22
CA ILE A 155 -1.40 -6.02 0.33
C ILE A 155 -0.19 -6.30 -0.58
N ALA A 156 0.19 -7.58 -0.68
CA ALA A 156 1.17 -8.04 -1.66
C ALA A 156 0.69 -9.35 -2.30
N VAL A 157 1.10 -9.63 -3.54
CA VAL A 157 0.66 -10.81 -4.29
C VAL A 157 1.87 -11.54 -4.84
N ASP A 158 1.92 -12.86 -4.61
CA ASP A 158 2.89 -13.78 -5.20
C ASP A 158 2.14 -14.76 -6.11
N GLU A 159 2.13 -14.46 -7.41
CA GLU A 159 1.43 -15.29 -8.39
C GLU A 159 2.19 -16.59 -8.64
N GLN A 160 3.51 -16.60 -8.45
CA GLN A 160 4.34 -17.81 -8.62
C GLN A 160 4.05 -18.86 -7.54
N LYS A 161 3.71 -18.41 -6.33
CA LYS A 161 3.36 -19.27 -5.19
C LYS A 161 1.86 -19.41 -4.96
N ASN A 162 1.01 -18.79 -5.79
CA ASN A 162 -0.44 -18.79 -5.66
C ASN A 162 -0.91 -18.26 -4.29
N VAL A 163 -0.28 -17.21 -3.76
CA VAL A 163 -0.65 -16.63 -2.46
C VAL A 163 -0.69 -15.11 -2.51
N PHE A 164 -1.56 -14.52 -1.70
CA PHE A 164 -1.52 -13.09 -1.39
C PHE A 164 -1.36 -12.89 0.11
N TYR A 165 -0.77 -11.77 0.49
CA TYR A 165 -0.44 -11.39 1.85
C TYR A 165 -1.13 -10.08 2.22
N TRP A 166 -1.62 -9.96 3.44
CA TRP A 166 -2.15 -8.68 3.93
C TRP A 166 -1.77 -8.42 5.38
N THR A 167 -1.69 -7.13 5.74
CA THR A 167 -1.53 -6.72 7.14
C THR A 167 -2.90 -6.55 7.80
N GLN A 168 -2.98 -6.93 9.07
CA GLN A 168 -4.02 -6.46 9.98
C GLN A 168 -3.36 -5.64 11.09
N LYS A 169 -3.72 -4.36 11.16
CA LYS A 169 -2.95 -3.34 11.90
C LYS A 169 -2.86 -3.60 13.40
N GLY A 170 -4.00 -3.79 14.08
CA GLY A 170 -4.07 -3.71 15.53
C GLY A 170 -4.06 -2.26 16.07
N PRO A 171 -4.24 -2.06 17.39
CA PRO A 171 -4.17 -0.74 18.01
C PRO A 171 -2.79 -0.12 17.83
N SER A 172 -2.73 1.21 17.75
CA SER A 172 -1.45 1.89 17.57
C SER A 172 -0.47 1.59 18.70
N LYS A 173 0.74 1.20 18.33
CA LYS A 173 1.82 0.75 19.25
C LYS A 173 1.37 -0.41 20.15
N GLY A 174 0.45 -1.24 19.66
CA GLY A 174 -0.28 -2.21 20.47
C GLY A 174 0.30 -3.61 20.47
N ASN A 175 1.34 -3.88 19.66
CA ASN A 175 1.96 -5.21 19.48
C ASN A 175 0.94 -6.32 19.20
N GLN A 176 -0.13 -5.97 18.47
CA GLN A 176 -1.23 -6.87 18.10
C GLN A 176 -1.44 -6.89 16.58
N GLY A 177 -0.52 -6.26 15.86
CA GLY A 177 -0.43 -6.30 14.42
C GLY A 177 0.03 -7.65 13.92
N ARG A 178 -0.46 -8.03 12.75
CA ARG A 178 -0.26 -9.35 12.15
C ARG A 178 -0.14 -9.24 10.64
N ILE A 179 0.58 -10.16 10.04
CA ILE A 179 0.59 -10.40 8.60
C ILE A 179 0.01 -11.80 8.37
N PHE A 180 -0.92 -11.88 7.43
CA PHE A 180 -1.58 -13.10 7.04
C PHE A 180 -1.31 -13.41 5.57
N ARG A 181 -1.59 -14.65 5.18
CA ARG A 181 -1.64 -15.08 3.79
C ARG A 181 -2.81 -16.01 3.52
N ALA A 182 -3.18 -16.11 2.25
CA ALA A 182 -4.18 -17.05 1.77
C ALA A 182 -3.96 -17.36 0.28
N PRO A 183 -4.50 -18.49 -0.24
CA PRO A 183 -4.36 -18.84 -1.65
C PRO A 183 -5.14 -17.88 -2.57
N ILE A 184 -4.56 -17.54 -3.72
CA ILE A 184 -5.22 -16.72 -4.76
C ILE A 184 -6.38 -17.51 -5.37
N HIS A 185 -6.09 -18.73 -5.83
CA HIS A 185 -7.06 -19.63 -6.47
C HIS A 185 -7.69 -20.58 -5.45
N ALA A 186 -8.78 -20.11 -4.83
CA ALA A 186 -9.66 -20.88 -3.96
C ALA A 186 -11.08 -20.26 -3.99
N SER A 187 -12.10 -21.04 -3.66
CA SER A 187 -13.42 -20.48 -3.37
C SER A 187 -13.35 -19.59 -2.12
N PHE A 188 -14.34 -18.71 -1.92
CA PHE A 188 -14.37 -17.87 -0.73
C PHE A 188 -14.38 -18.71 0.57
N GLU A 189 -15.22 -19.74 0.63
CA GLU A 189 -15.32 -20.63 1.79
C GLU A 189 -14.01 -21.40 2.04
N ASP A 190 -13.43 -22.00 1.00
CA ASP A 190 -12.16 -22.73 1.12
C ASP A 190 -11.02 -21.82 1.55
N ARG A 191 -11.01 -20.57 1.04
CA ARG A 191 -9.98 -19.59 1.37
C ARG A 191 -10.03 -19.20 2.85
N LEU A 192 -11.23 -19.02 3.43
CA LEU A 192 -11.38 -18.71 4.85
C LEU A 192 -10.76 -19.78 5.76
N HIS A 193 -10.82 -21.06 5.36
CA HIS A 193 -10.21 -22.16 6.09
C HIS A 193 -8.70 -22.30 5.88
N GLN A 194 -8.13 -21.57 4.91
CA GLN A 194 -6.71 -21.61 4.53
C GLN A 194 -5.98 -20.29 4.85
N VAL A 195 -6.62 -19.41 5.62
CA VAL A 195 -5.96 -18.20 6.13
C VAL A 195 -4.91 -18.61 7.16
N GLU A 196 -3.68 -18.19 6.94
CA GLU A 196 -2.55 -18.46 7.83
C GLU A 196 -1.94 -17.15 8.31
N MET A 197 -1.70 -17.05 9.62
CA MET A 197 -0.90 -15.98 10.19
C MET A 197 0.57 -16.33 9.98
N VAL A 198 1.31 -15.49 9.26
CA VAL A 198 2.75 -15.71 8.99
C VAL A 198 3.63 -14.95 9.98
N ILE A 199 3.20 -13.77 10.41
CA ILE A 199 3.94 -12.94 11.38
C ILE A 199 2.92 -12.32 12.33
N GLY A 200 3.22 -12.34 13.64
CA GLY A 200 2.38 -11.77 14.68
C GLY A 200 3.17 -10.89 15.65
N GLU A 201 2.48 -10.33 16.63
CA GLU A 201 3.04 -9.44 17.66
C GLU A 201 3.76 -8.20 17.11
N LEU A 202 3.38 -7.78 15.90
CA LEU A 202 3.92 -6.58 15.26
C LEU A 202 3.33 -5.33 15.90
N PRO A 203 4.10 -4.24 16.08
CA PRO A 203 3.61 -3.01 16.68
C PRO A 203 2.37 -2.44 15.96
N GLU A 204 2.47 -2.21 14.65
CA GLU A 204 1.44 -1.63 13.81
C GLU A 204 1.83 -1.75 12.30
N PRO A 205 1.76 -2.94 11.68
CA PRO A 205 2.18 -3.16 10.30
C PRO A 205 1.21 -2.50 9.31
N ILE A 206 1.75 -1.81 8.30
CA ILE A 206 0.99 -0.99 7.37
C ILE A 206 1.05 -1.55 5.96
N ASP A 207 2.05 -1.16 5.15
CA ASP A 207 2.14 -1.54 3.75
C ASP A 207 3.04 -2.76 3.52
N LEU A 208 2.83 -3.45 2.40
CA LEU A 208 3.54 -4.65 1.98
C LEU A 208 4.02 -4.52 0.54
N ASP A 209 5.20 -5.07 0.25
CA ASP A 209 5.62 -5.36 -1.11
C ASP A 209 6.47 -6.64 -1.11
N ILE A 210 6.55 -7.33 -2.25
CA ILE A 210 7.20 -8.63 -2.35
C ILE A 210 8.13 -8.72 -3.55
N ASP A 211 9.29 -9.33 -3.32
CA ASP A 211 10.12 -9.88 -4.39
C ASP A 211 9.68 -11.33 -4.65
N GLU A 212 8.83 -11.54 -5.66
CA GLU A 212 8.33 -12.87 -6.06
C GLU A 212 9.44 -13.83 -6.50
N GLU A 213 10.59 -13.32 -6.99
CA GLU A 213 11.69 -14.18 -7.43
C GLU A 213 12.40 -14.82 -6.24
N SER A 214 12.68 -14.03 -5.20
CA SER A 214 13.34 -14.53 -3.99
C SER A 214 12.34 -15.09 -2.96
N GLY A 215 11.09 -14.65 -2.98
CA GLY A 215 10.09 -14.89 -1.93
C GLY A 215 10.30 -14.01 -0.70
N ALA A 216 11.01 -12.89 -0.83
CA ALA A 216 11.23 -11.94 0.26
C ALA A 216 10.05 -10.96 0.36
N LEU A 217 9.33 -11.02 1.49
CA LEU A 217 8.27 -10.08 1.83
C LEU A 217 8.85 -8.92 2.63
N TYR A 218 8.51 -7.70 2.23
CA TYR A 218 8.90 -6.47 2.87
C TYR A 218 7.67 -5.79 3.47
N TRP A 219 7.84 -5.12 4.60
CA TRP A 219 6.76 -4.34 5.20
C TRP A 219 7.27 -3.13 5.96
N THR A 220 6.39 -2.13 6.00
CA THR A 220 6.53 -0.99 6.92
C THR A 220 5.78 -1.28 8.20
N ASP A 221 6.35 -0.88 9.33
CA ASP A 221 5.75 -1.06 10.64
C ASP A 221 5.81 0.26 11.40
N ARG A 222 4.66 0.77 11.85
CA ARG A 222 4.60 1.98 12.67
C ARG A 222 4.83 1.65 14.13
N GLY A 223 5.08 2.67 14.94
CA GLY A 223 5.22 2.54 16.39
C GLY A 223 6.55 3.10 16.87
N ASP A 224 6.96 2.73 18.09
CA ASP A 224 8.15 3.33 18.71
C ASP A 224 9.41 2.49 18.48
N PRO A 225 10.59 3.13 18.29
CA PRO A 225 11.86 2.43 18.31
C PRO A 225 12.06 1.60 19.60
N PRO A 226 12.74 0.44 19.54
CA PRO A 226 13.39 -0.12 18.35
C PRO A 226 12.47 -0.95 17.44
N ALA A 227 11.23 -1.22 17.85
CA ALA A 227 10.36 -2.20 17.19
C ALA A 227 9.53 -1.61 16.03
N GLY A 228 9.11 -0.34 16.14
CA GLY A 228 8.31 0.34 15.13
C GLY A 228 9.04 1.49 14.42
N ASN A 229 8.32 2.13 13.51
CA ASN A 229 8.85 3.14 12.59
C ASN A 229 10.06 2.60 11.81
N SER A 230 9.81 1.45 11.19
CA SER A 230 10.82 0.58 10.57
C SER A 230 10.39 0.09 9.18
N LEU A 231 11.41 -0.28 8.39
CA LEU A 231 11.28 -1.13 7.21
C LEU A 231 11.87 -2.49 7.55
N ASN A 232 11.12 -3.55 7.29
CA ASN A 232 11.48 -4.91 7.65
C ASN A 232 11.37 -5.85 6.44
N ARG A 233 12.05 -7.00 6.54
CA ARG A 233 12.02 -8.06 5.54
C ARG A 233 12.04 -9.44 6.19
N ALA A 234 11.32 -10.39 5.62
CA ALA A 234 11.43 -11.82 5.95
C ALA A 234 11.28 -12.70 4.70
N MET A 235 11.87 -13.89 4.73
CA MET A 235 11.67 -14.89 3.68
C MET A 235 10.37 -15.65 3.94
N MET A 236 9.50 -15.71 2.94
CA MET A 236 8.26 -16.48 2.99
C MET A 236 8.48 -17.93 2.55
N PRO A 237 7.76 -18.90 3.14
CA PRO A 237 6.66 -18.73 4.09
C PRO A 237 7.07 -18.68 5.57
N ASP A 238 8.36 -18.86 5.86
CA ASP A 238 8.86 -19.08 7.23
C ASP A 238 8.53 -17.91 8.15
N GLY A 239 8.87 -16.68 7.75
CA GLY A 239 8.49 -15.46 8.48
C GLY A 239 9.07 -15.29 9.91
N GLU A 240 9.55 -16.37 10.55
CA GLU A 240 10.03 -16.40 11.93
C GLU A 240 11.28 -15.53 12.14
N LYS A 241 12.15 -15.47 11.13
CA LYS A 241 13.34 -14.62 11.14
C LYS A 241 13.13 -13.45 10.19
N HIS A 242 12.98 -12.27 10.78
CA HIS A 242 12.95 -11.03 10.03
C HIS A 242 14.12 -10.12 10.38
N GLU A 243 14.44 -9.26 9.43
CA GLU A 243 15.50 -8.27 9.51
C GLU A 243 14.89 -6.88 9.44
N THR A 244 15.39 -5.96 10.28
CA THR A 244 15.05 -4.54 10.19
C THR A 244 16.10 -3.83 9.34
N LEU A 245 15.68 -3.39 8.15
CA LEU A 245 16.53 -2.75 7.15
C LEU A 245 16.71 -1.25 7.44
N ALA A 246 15.70 -0.61 8.00
CA ALA A 246 15.75 0.78 8.40
C ALA A 246 14.90 1.05 9.63
N ILE A 247 15.32 2.04 10.42
CA ILE A 247 14.60 2.57 11.59
C ILE A 247 14.58 4.10 11.55
N ARG A 248 13.92 4.74 12.52
CA ARG A 248 13.80 6.21 12.64
C ARG A 248 13.12 6.80 11.41
N LEU A 249 12.00 6.20 11.05
CA LEU A 249 10.97 6.76 10.18
C LEU A 249 9.91 7.42 11.09
N HIS A 250 8.92 8.11 10.52
CA HIS A 250 7.97 8.91 11.30
C HIS A 250 6.52 8.64 10.90
N GLU A 251 5.90 7.62 11.52
CA GLU A 251 4.60 7.06 11.12
C GLU A 251 4.66 6.49 9.70
N THR A 252 5.57 5.54 9.49
CA THR A 252 5.83 4.89 8.20
C THR A 252 4.58 4.32 7.54
N ILE A 253 4.44 4.51 6.23
CA ILE A 253 3.33 3.99 5.44
C ILE A 253 3.81 3.34 4.15
N GLY A 254 4.07 4.13 3.10
CA GLY A 254 4.15 3.62 1.74
C GLY A 254 5.44 2.84 1.54
N LEU A 255 5.36 1.78 0.74
CA LEU A 255 6.48 0.94 0.35
C LEU A 255 6.41 0.62 -1.14
N SER A 256 7.54 0.75 -1.84
CA SER A 256 7.68 0.25 -3.21
C SER A 256 9.10 -0.27 -3.44
N LEU A 257 9.21 -1.49 -3.94
CA LEU A 257 10.46 -2.14 -4.27
C LEU A 257 10.89 -1.83 -5.70
N ASP A 258 12.15 -1.42 -5.85
CA ASP A 258 12.87 -1.52 -7.10
C ASP A 258 13.83 -2.71 -7.03
N GLN A 259 13.33 -3.85 -7.50
CA GLN A 259 14.08 -5.10 -7.51
C GLN A 259 15.32 -5.04 -8.41
N ARG A 260 15.31 -4.22 -9.48
CA ARG A 260 16.43 -4.13 -10.43
C ARG A 260 17.63 -3.44 -9.79
N GLU A 261 17.37 -2.36 -9.08
CA GLU A 261 18.40 -1.57 -8.40
C GLU A 261 18.68 -2.06 -6.97
N GLY A 262 17.85 -2.96 -6.43
CA GLY A 262 17.99 -3.46 -5.05
C GLY A 262 17.66 -2.38 -4.02
N LEU A 263 16.66 -1.56 -4.31
CA LEU A 263 16.20 -0.46 -3.46
C LEU A 263 14.78 -0.69 -2.98
N ALA A 264 14.49 -0.21 -1.78
CA ALA A 264 13.12 0.01 -1.28
C ALA A 264 12.90 1.51 -1.10
N TYR A 265 11.84 2.03 -1.68
CA TYR A 265 11.36 3.38 -1.44
C TYR A 265 10.31 3.36 -0.35
N VAL A 266 10.45 4.25 0.63
CA VAL A 266 9.60 4.27 1.83
C VAL A 266 9.12 5.67 2.10
N THR A 267 7.87 5.83 2.52
CA THR A 267 7.29 7.12 2.91
C THR A 267 6.70 7.11 4.32
N ASP A 268 6.48 8.29 4.88
CA ASP A 268 5.84 8.44 6.18
C ASP A 268 4.95 9.69 6.28
N LEU A 269 4.08 9.74 7.29
CA LEU A 269 3.12 10.84 7.46
C LEU A 269 3.76 12.17 7.88
N ALA A 270 5.02 12.17 8.34
CA ALA A 270 5.73 13.42 8.59
C ALA A 270 6.28 14.05 7.30
N GLY A 271 6.09 13.39 6.15
CA GLY A 271 6.51 13.87 4.85
C GLY A 271 7.88 13.38 4.41
N GLY A 272 8.45 12.43 5.14
CA GLY A 272 9.68 11.75 4.78
C GLY A 272 9.50 10.88 3.56
N VAL A 273 10.45 10.97 2.63
CA VAL A 273 10.60 10.05 1.50
C VAL A 273 12.04 9.55 1.50
N TYR A 274 12.22 8.24 1.49
CA TYR A 274 13.51 7.60 1.67
C TYR A 274 13.76 6.55 0.60
N SER A 275 15.03 6.35 0.26
CA SER A 275 15.50 5.15 -0.41
C SER A 275 16.34 4.32 0.56
N VAL A 276 16.16 3.00 0.57
CA VAL A 276 16.90 2.06 1.41
C VAL A 276 17.49 0.98 0.51
N ASP A 277 18.82 0.85 0.53
CA ASP A 277 19.49 -0.28 -0.11
C ASP A 277 19.18 -1.58 0.65
N THR A 278 18.57 -2.55 -0.04
CA THR A 278 18.07 -3.77 0.59
C THR A 278 19.16 -4.78 0.93
N LYS A 279 20.42 -4.52 0.54
CA LYS A 279 21.59 -5.36 0.85
C LYS A 279 22.49 -4.70 1.89
N THR A 280 22.74 -3.40 1.77
CA THR A 280 23.66 -2.66 2.65
C THR A 280 22.96 -1.93 3.80
N TYR A 281 21.63 -1.84 3.76
CA TYR A 281 20.77 -1.16 4.74
C TYR A 281 21.04 0.35 4.82
N LYS A 282 21.70 0.89 3.80
CA LYS A 282 21.96 2.33 3.69
C LYS A 282 20.65 3.05 3.39
N LYS A 283 20.13 3.76 4.40
CA LYS A 283 19.02 4.71 4.26
C LYS A 283 19.51 6.07 3.76
N THR A 284 18.86 6.60 2.72
CA THR A 284 19.09 7.93 2.16
C THR A 284 17.77 8.72 2.21
N VAL A 285 17.84 9.99 2.62
CA VAL A 285 16.68 10.89 2.66
C VAL A 285 16.57 11.59 1.31
N LEU A 286 15.45 11.39 0.61
CA LEU A 286 15.13 12.07 -0.64
C LEU A 286 14.40 13.39 -0.37
N PHE A 287 13.39 13.33 0.51
CA PHE A 287 12.69 14.50 1.04
C PHE A 287 12.51 14.34 2.55
N SER A 288 12.67 15.43 3.30
CA SER A 288 12.45 15.43 4.75
C SER A 288 11.02 15.79 5.15
N GLU A 289 10.36 16.65 4.38
CA GLU A 289 8.99 17.15 4.63
C GLU A 289 8.33 17.51 3.29
N LEU A 290 7.62 16.57 2.67
CA LEU A 290 6.94 16.78 1.38
C LEU A 290 5.43 17.05 1.49
N GLY A 291 4.79 16.55 2.55
CA GLY A 291 3.34 16.56 2.78
C GLY A 291 2.95 15.42 3.72
N ASP A 292 1.68 15.01 3.73
CA ASP A 292 1.24 13.83 4.48
C ASP A 292 1.30 12.62 3.53
N ILE A 293 2.45 11.93 3.48
CA ILE A 293 2.71 10.98 2.39
C ILE A 293 2.32 9.55 2.78
N THR A 294 1.38 8.97 2.05
CA THR A 294 0.81 7.63 2.33
C THR A 294 1.17 6.57 1.31
N GLY A 295 1.54 6.96 0.08
CA GLY A 295 1.80 6.01 -0.99
C GLY A 295 3.02 6.40 -1.82
N ILE A 296 3.69 5.40 -2.36
CA ILE A 296 4.80 5.57 -3.29
C ILE A 296 4.80 4.43 -4.31
N ALA A 297 5.17 4.74 -5.54
CA ALA A 297 5.43 3.75 -6.58
C ALA A 297 6.57 4.19 -7.48
N VAL A 298 7.42 3.26 -7.89
CA VAL A 298 8.54 3.50 -8.81
C VAL A 298 8.19 3.04 -10.24
N VAL A 299 8.66 3.76 -11.28
CA VAL A 299 8.46 3.47 -12.72
C VAL A 299 9.75 3.34 -13.46
#